data_AF-A0A3D2W768-F1
#
_entry.id   AF-A0A3D2W768-F1
#
_cell.length_a   1.000
_cell.length_b   1.000
_cell.length_c   1.000
_cell.angle_alpha   90.00
_cell.angle_beta   90.00
_cell.angle_gamma   90.00
#
_symmetry.space_group_name_H-M   'P 1'
#
loop_
_entity.id
_entity.type
_entity.pdbx_description
1 polymer ?
#
loop_
_entity_poly.entity_id
_entity_poly.type
_entity_poly.pdbx_seq_one_letter_code
_entity_poly.pdbx_strand_id
1 'polypeptide(L)'
;MKNTVLEKRETLRRYAVRQLDDPSNRISPEQWMHLLNCYVKHESAETCAAKTGLDPIQINIRYCDLSIELLRLAVNRLNSPKHTVV
;
A
#
# COMPACT_ATOMS: atom_id res chain seq x y z
N MET A 1 13.25 -15.65 -3.75
CA MET A 1 12.69 -14.91 -2.59
C MET A 1 12.94 -13.40 -2.62
N LYS A 2 14.13 -12.91 -3.01
CA LYS A 2 14.46 -11.46 -3.09
C LYS A 2 13.50 -10.62 -3.97
N ASN A 3 12.83 -11.23 -4.95
CA ASN A 3 11.93 -10.54 -5.87
C ASN A 3 10.60 -10.10 -5.22
N THR A 4 10.03 -10.90 -4.32
CA THR A 4 8.69 -10.67 -3.77
C THR A 4 8.59 -9.41 -2.89
N VAL A 5 9.63 -9.11 -2.10
CA VAL A 5 9.62 -7.91 -1.24
C VAL A 5 9.71 -6.64 -2.09
N LEU A 6 10.56 -6.66 -3.12
CA LEU A 6 10.72 -5.54 -4.04
C LEU A 6 9.43 -5.28 -4.82
N GLU A 7 8.79 -6.33 -5.33
CA GLU A 7 7.52 -6.24 -6.07
C GLU A 7 6.37 -5.73 -5.20
N LYS A 8 6.28 -6.15 -3.93
CA LYS A 8 5.30 -5.58 -2.98
C LYS A 8 5.53 -4.09 -2.77
N ARG A 9 6.77 -3.68 -2.50
CA ARG A 9 7.13 -2.27 -2.31
C ARG A 9 6.82 -1.43 -3.56
N GLU A 10 7.16 -1.95 -4.73
CA GLU A 10 6.88 -1.29 -6.01
C GLU A 10 5.37 -1.18 -6.28
N THR A 11 4.59 -2.21 -5.93
CA THR A 11 3.12 -2.16 -6.04
C THR A 11 2.53 -1.05 -5.18
N LEU A 12 2.93 -0.98 -3.90
CA LEU A 12 2.47 0.06 -2.98
C LEU A 12 2.93 1.46 -3.44
N ARG A 13 4.17 1.59 -3.92
CA ARG A 13 4.70 2.85 -4.47
C ARG A 13 3.88 3.33 -5.66
N ARG A 14 3.58 2.44 -6.62
CA ARG A 14 2.75 2.76 -7.78
C ARG A 14 1.34 3.16 -7.39
N TYR A 15 0.75 2.49 -6.39
CA TYR A 15 -0.54 2.89 -5.86
C TYR A 15 -0.52 4.32 -5.31
N ALA A 16 0.45 4.65 -4.45
CA ALA A 16 0.58 5.99 -3.89
C ALA A 16 0.79 7.06 -4.98
N VAL A 17 1.61 6.80 -6.01
CA VAL A 17 1.78 7.73 -7.15
C VAL A 17 0.45 7.98 -7.87
N ARG A 18 -0.33 6.92 -8.17
CA ARG A 18 -1.65 7.09 -8.79
C ARG A 18 -2.60 7.92 -7.94
N GLN A 19 -2.51 7.81 -6.61
CA GLN A 19 -3.32 8.63 -5.70
C GLN A 19 -2.84 10.08 -5.66
N LEU A 20 -1.53 10.35 -5.79
CA LEU A 20 -1.02 11.72 -5.86
C LEU A 20 -1.49 12.46 -7.11
N ASP A 21 -1.70 11.74 -8.21
CA ASP A 21 -2.24 12.28 -9.46
C ASP A 21 -3.77 12.47 -9.44
N ASP A 22 -4.48 11.97 -8.41
CA ASP A 22 -5.93 12.09 -8.28
C ASP A 22 -6.34 13.50 -7.78
N PRO A 23 -7.20 14.25 -8.50
CA PRO A 23 -7.63 15.59 -8.08
C PRO A 23 -8.38 15.64 -6.73
N SER A 24 -8.95 14.51 -6.33
CA SER A 24 -9.65 14.36 -5.04
C SER A 24 -8.70 14.07 -3.88
N ASN A 25 -7.42 13.77 -4.16
CA ASN A 25 -6.45 13.50 -3.12
C ASN A 25 -6.23 14.72 -2.22
N ARG A 26 -6.14 14.45 -0.92
CA ARG A 26 -5.91 15.43 0.15
C ARG A 26 -4.70 15.05 1.01
N ILE A 27 -3.95 14.02 0.63
CA ILE A 27 -2.79 13.51 1.34
C ILE A 27 -1.52 13.97 0.61
N SER A 28 -0.61 14.63 1.32
CA SER A 28 0.66 15.10 0.76
C SER A 28 1.62 13.93 0.45
N PRO A 29 2.65 14.15 -0.40
CA PRO A 29 3.70 13.14 -0.64
C PRO A 29 4.38 12.64 0.64
N GLU A 30 4.67 13.53 1.59
CA GLU A 30 5.30 13.20 2.88
C GLU A 30 4.36 12.35 3.74
N GLN A 31 3.07 12.69 3.77
CA GLN A 31 2.07 11.91 4.48
C GLN A 31 1.92 10.51 3.87
N TRP A 32 1.96 10.38 2.54
CA TRP A 32 2.00 9.08 1.86
C TRP A 32 3.24 8.27 2.22
N MET A 33 4.42 8.90 2.26
CA MET A 33 5.65 8.23 2.68
C MET A 33 5.50 7.68 4.11
N HIS A 34 4.99 8.48 5.05
CA HIS A 34 4.77 8.04 6.42
C HIS A 34 3.73 6.92 6.49
N LEU A 35 2.60 7.04 5.79
CA LEU A 35 1.54 6.03 5.74
C LEU A 35 2.07 4.68 5.24
N LEU A 36 2.83 4.68 4.15
CA LEU A 36 3.46 3.46 3.62
C LEU A 36 4.44 2.83 4.62
N ASN A 37 5.23 3.65 5.30
CA ASN A 37 6.17 3.19 6.32
C ASN A 37 5.44 2.57 7.52
N CYS A 38 4.37 3.19 8.00
CA CYS A 38 3.55 2.65 9.08
C CYS A 38 2.92 1.30 8.67
N TYR A 39 2.35 1.24 7.45
CA TYR A 39 1.69 0.03 6.92
C TYR A 39 2.66 -1.15 6.84
N VAL A 40 3.86 -0.94 6.29
CA VAL A 40 4.89 -2.00 6.16
C VAL A 40 5.41 -2.45 7.53
N LYS A 41 5.38 -1.58 8.54
CA LYS A 41 5.76 -1.90 9.92
C LYS A 41 4.61 -2.45 10.76
N HIS A 42 3.42 -2.57 10.18
CA HIS A 42 2.19 -2.97 10.88
C HIS A 42 1.88 -2.10 12.11
N GLU A 43 2.18 -0.81 12.03
CA GLU A 43 1.84 0.15 13.08
C GLU A 43 0.32 0.39 13.09
N SER A 44 -0.26 0.58 14.28
CA SER A 44 -1.70 0.87 14.42
C SER A 44 -2.07 2.20 13.73
N ALA A 45 -3.34 2.36 13.40
CA ALA A 45 -3.83 3.59 12.76
C ALA A 45 -3.63 4.80 13.67
N GLU A 46 -3.81 4.66 14.99
CA GLU A 46 -3.59 5.71 15.99
C GLU A 46 -2.12 6.12 16.03
N THR A 47 -1.21 5.15 15.99
CA THR A 47 0.24 5.42 15.96
C THR A 47 0.63 6.16 14.69
N CYS A 48 0.06 5.76 13.54
CA CYS A 48 0.36 6.42 12.28
C CYS A 48 -0.30 7.80 12.16
N ALA A 49 -1.48 8.01 12.76
CA ALA A 49 -2.15 9.30 12.85
C ALA A 49 -1.26 10.34 13.53
N ALA A 50 -0.63 9.96 14.64
CA ALA A 50 0.32 10.84 15.33
C ALA A 50 1.52 11.28 14.46
N LYS A 51 1.92 10.45 13.48
CA LYS A 51 3.04 10.76 12.57
C LYS A 51 2.63 11.55 11.32
N THR A 52 1.39 11.36 10.86
CA THR A 52 0.90 11.91 9.59
C THR A 52 0.02 13.14 9.77
N GLY A 53 -0.56 13.33 10.96
CA GLY A 53 -1.60 14.32 11.22
C GLY A 53 -2.96 13.97 10.58
N LEU A 54 -3.11 12.76 10.05
CA LEU A 54 -4.36 12.28 9.46
C LEU A 54 -5.27 11.66 10.51
N ASP A 55 -6.56 11.59 10.18
CA ASP A 55 -7.54 10.92 11.01
C ASP A 55 -7.34 9.37 11.03
N PRO A 56 -7.44 8.70 12.20
CA PRO A 56 -7.26 7.25 12.28
C PRO A 56 -8.23 6.42 11.42
N ILE A 57 -9.47 6.88 11.21
CA ILE A 57 -10.44 6.19 10.35
C ILE A 57 -9.97 6.28 8.90
N GLN A 58 -9.50 7.45 8.46
CA GLN A 58 -8.91 7.62 7.13
C GLN A 58 -7.70 6.71 6.93
N ILE A 59 -6.82 6.58 7.93
CA ILE A 59 -5.66 5.69 7.86
C ILE A 59 -6.09 4.23 7.72
N ASN A 60 -7.07 3.77 8.51
CA ASN A 60 -7.59 2.41 8.40
C ASN A 60 -8.15 2.14 7.00
N ILE A 61 -8.89 3.08 6.41
CA ILE A 61 -9.37 2.97 5.02
C ILE A 61 -8.18 2.79 4.06
N ARG A 62 -7.12 3.61 4.21
CA ARG A 62 -5.93 3.48 3.36
C ARG A 62 -5.19 2.17 3.57
N TYR A 63 -5.10 1.65 4.79
CA TYR A 63 -4.53 0.33 5.04
C TYR A 63 -5.32 -0.78 4.37
N CYS A 64 -6.65 -0.68 4.36
CA CYS A 64 -7.51 -1.60 3.59
C CYS A 64 -7.19 -1.51 2.09
N ASP A 65 -7.14 -0.30 1.52
CA ASP A 65 -6.81 -0.09 0.10
C ASP A 65 -5.45 -0.71 -0.27
N LEU A 66 -4.41 -0.45 0.52
CA LEU A 66 -3.07 -1.01 0.32
C LEU A 66 -3.06 -2.54 0.39
N SER A 67 -3.85 -3.11 1.31
CA SER A 67 -3.99 -4.55 1.45
C SER A 67 -4.67 -5.17 0.24
N ILE A 68 -5.69 -4.50 -0.32
CA ILE A 68 -6.35 -4.91 -1.56
C ILE A 68 -5.37 -4.91 -2.73
N GLU A 69 -4.52 -3.88 -2.86
CA GLU A 69 -3.49 -3.84 -3.93
C GLU A 69 -2.50 -5.00 -3.82
N LEU A 70 -2.06 -5.35 -2.61
CA LEU A 70 -1.20 -6.51 -2.39
C LEU A 70 -1.90 -7.84 -2.65
N LEU A 71 -3.19 -7.95 -2.33
CA LEU A 71 -3.99 -9.12 -2.66
C LEU A 71 -4.12 -9.29 -4.17
N ARG A 72 -4.38 -8.20 -4.92
CA ARG A 72 -4.42 -8.22 -6.39
C ARG A 72 -3.11 -8.71 -6.98
N LEU A 73 -1.96 -8.23 -6.47
CA LEU A 73 -0.64 -8.74 -6.87
C LEU A 73 -0.52 -10.26 -6.63
N ALA A 74 -0.95 -10.74 -5.47
CA ALA A 74 -0.88 -12.16 -5.12
C ALA A 74 -1.76 -13.03 -6.04
N VAL A 75 -3.01 -12.61 -6.30
CA VAL A 75 -3.95 -13.30 -7.20
C VAL A 75 -3.39 -13.33 -8.63
N ASN A 76 -2.86 -12.22 -9.13
CA ASN A 76 -2.27 -12.16 -10.47
C ASN A 76 -1.08 -13.11 -10.66
N ARG A 77 -0.31 -13.38 -9.60
CA ARG A 77 0.77 -14.38 -9.64
C ARG A 77 0.23 -15.79 -9.77
N LEU A 78 -0.81 -16.13 -9.01
CA LEU A 78 -1.45 -17.45 -9.07
C LEU A 78 -2.06 -17.72 -10.45
N ASN A 79 -2.60 -16.68 -11.08
CA ASN A 79 -3.22 -16.77 -12.40
C ASN A 79 -2.23 -16.57 -13.57
N SER A 80 -0.96 -16.29 -13.30
CA SER A 80 0.04 -16.15 -14.36
C SER A 80 0.40 -17.54 -14.92
N PRO A 81 0.47 -17.72 -16.26
CA PRO A 81 0.68 -19.04 -16.90
C PRO A 81 2.04 -19.70 -16.60
N LYS A 82 2.89 -19.09 -15.77
CA LYS A 82 4.13 -19.68 -15.23
C LYS A 82 3.87 -20.63 -14.04
N HIS A 83 2.64 -20.78 -13.59
CA HIS A 83 2.22 -21.71 -12.52
C HIS A 83 1.34 -22.88 -13.02
N THR A 84 1.42 -23.24 -14.30
CA THR A 84 0.99 -24.59 -14.74
C THR A 84 2.11 -25.56 -14.38
N VAL A 85 2.04 -26.11 -13.17
CA VAL A 85 2.81 -27.32 -12.82
C VAL A 85 2.19 -28.45 -13.64
N VAL A 86 2.90 -28.89 -14.67
CA VAL A 86 2.73 -30.23 -15.24
C VAL A 86 3.35 -31.23 -14.27
#